data_AF-A0A350C4S1-F1
#
_entry.id   AF-A0A350C4S1-F1
#
_cell.length_a   1.000
_cell.length_b   1.000
_cell.length_c   1.000
_cell.angle_alpha   90.00
_cell.angle_beta   90.00
_cell.angle_gamma   90.00
#
_symmetry.space_group_name_H-M   'P 1'
#
loop_
_entity.id
_entity.type
_entity.pdbx_description
1 polymer ?
#
loop_
_entity_poly.entity_id
_entity_poly.type
_entity_poly.pdbx_seq_one_letter_code
_entity_poly.pdbx_strand_id
1 'polypeptide(L)' 'MAKTSEIIKARLEEAGVRYWAGDNIASVLEENDKSDLIDELTDKFESVLDTLLIDRKTDPNSMDTG' A
#
# COMPACT_ATOMS: atom_id res chain seq x y z
N MET A 1 -14.44 8.16 -0.95
CA MET A 1 -13.75 7.93 -2.24
C MET A 1 -13.36 6.48 -2.29
N ALA A 2 -13.31 5.86 -3.48
CA ALA A 2 -12.78 4.50 -3.61
C ALA A 2 -11.30 4.48 -3.24
N LYS A 3 -10.80 3.37 -2.68
CA LYS A 3 -9.38 3.25 -2.34
C LYS A 3 -8.55 3.09 -3.62
N THR A 4 -7.34 3.64 -3.66
CA THR A 4 -6.43 3.51 -4.81
C THR A 4 -6.16 2.04 -5.11
N SER A 5 -6.00 1.21 -4.08
CA SER A 5 -5.86 -0.25 -4.23
C SER A 5 -7.06 -0.92 -4.92
N GLU A 6 -8.28 -0.44 -4.69
CA GLU A 6 -9.51 -0.98 -5.33
C GLU A 6 -9.58 -0.56 -6.80
N ILE A 7 -9.20 0.69 -7.10
CA ILE A 7 -9.17 1.23 -8.47
C ILE A 7 -8.16 0.46 -9.31
N ILE A 8 -6.92 0.30 -8.83
CA ILE A 8 -5.86 -0.42 -9.54
C ILE A 8 -6.25 -1.89 -9.74
N LYS A 9 -6.88 -2.52 -8.74
CA LYS A 9 -7.37 -3.89 -8.87
C LYS A 9 -8.45 -4.04 -9.95
N ALA A 10 -9.38 -3.09 -10.04
CA ALA A 10 -10.37 -3.08 -11.12
C ALA A 10 -9.71 -2.95 -12.49
N ARG A 11 -8.71 -2.06 -12.64
CA ARG A 11 -7.93 -1.91 -13.88
C ARG A 11 -7.17 -3.20 -14.25
N LEU A 12 -6.60 -3.90 -13.27
CA LEU A 12 -5.95 -5.19 -13.48
C LEU A 12 -6.92 -6.26 -14.00
N GLU A 13 -8.09 -6.36 -13.39
CA GLU A 13 -9.14 -7.31 -13.78
C GLU A 13 -9.71 -6.99 -15.17
N GLU A 14 -9.96 -5.72 -15.47
CA GLU A 14 -10.43 -5.26 -16.79
C GLU A 14 -9.41 -5.52 -17.89
N ALA A 15 -8.12 -5.28 -17.62
CA ALA A 15 -7.04 -5.54 -18.55
C ALA A 15 -6.65 -7.03 -18.67
N GLY A 16 -7.22 -7.91 -17.84
CA GLY A 16 -6.86 -9.32 -17.78
C GLY A 16 -5.41 -9.56 -17.36
N VAL A 17 -4.82 -8.64 -16.59
CA VAL A 17 -3.43 -8.69 -16.16
C VAL A 17 -3.33 -9.48 -14.86
N ARG A 18 -2.44 -10.47 -14.83
CA ARG A 18 -2.09 -11.22 -13.62
C ARG A 18 -1.20 -10.36 -12.71
N TYR A 19 -1.43 -10.43 -11.40
CA TYR A 19 -0.75 -9.60 -10.40
C TYR A 19 -0.22 -10.41 -9.20
N TRP A 20 0.56 -11.46 -9.45
CA TRP A 20 1.28 -12.16 -8.38
C TRP A 20 2.40 -11.29 -7.78
N ALA A 21 2.94 -11.68 -6.62
CA ALA A 21 3.90 -10.87 -5.85
C ALA A 21 5.19 -10.46 -6.60
N GLY A 22 5.50 -11.08 -7.74
CA GLY A 22 6.61 -10.71 -8.62
C GLY A 22 6.21 -10.24 -10.02
N ASP A 23 4.91 -10.09 -10.29
CA ASP A 23 4.42 -9.62 -11.59
C ASP A 23 4.57 -8.10 -11.71
N ASN A 24 4.89 -7.62 -12.91
CA ASN A 24 4.95 -6.20 -13.20
C ASN A 24 3.56 -5.69 -13.61
N ILE A 25 3.01 -4.76 -12.83
CA ILE A 25 1.69 -4.14 -13.07
C ILE A 25 1.77 -2.72 -13.62
N ALA A 26 2.94 -2.23 -14.01
CA ALA A 26 3.13 -0.84 -14.43
C ALA A 26 2.25 -0.44 -15.64
N SER A 27 1.79 -1.40 -16.44
CA SER A 27 0.92 -1.15 -17.60
C SER A 27 -0.46 -0.62 -17.25
N VAL A 28 -0.92 -0.80 -16.01
CA VAL A 28 -2.25 -0.33 -15.55
C VAL A 28 -2.17 0.83 -14.55
N LEU A 29 -0.95 1.27 -14.21
CA LEU A 29 -0.76 2.38 -13.30
C LEU A 29 -0.86 3.71 -14.05
N GLU A 30 -1.56 4.65 -13.44
CA GLU A 30 -1.66 6.05 -13.88
C GLU A 30 -0.75 6.96 -13.04
N GLU A 31 -0.67 8.23 -13.44
CA GLU A 31 0.06 9.24 -12.68
C GLU A 31 -0.54 9.38 -11.27
N ASN A 32 0.34 9.44 -10.25
CA ASN A 32 0.00 9.48 -8.82
C ASN A 32 -0.54 8.18 -8.18
N ASP A 33 -0.90 7.14 -8.94
CA ASP A 33 -1.34 5.85 -8.36
C ASP A 33 -0.33 5.30 -7.33
N LYS A 34 0.97 5.51 -7.60
CA LYS A 34 2.05 5.08 -6.71
C LYS A 34 2.10 5.90 -5.41
N SER A 35 1.99 7.22 -5.47
CA SER A 35 2.00 8.06 -4.26
C SER A 35 0.77 7.76 -3.42
N ASP A 36 -0.39 7.66 -4.06
CA ASP A 36 -1.66 7.45 -3.38
C ASP A 36 -1.72 6.05 -2.73
N LEU A 37 -1.10 5.04 -3.35
CA LEU A 37 -0.90 3.74 -2.73
C LEU A 37 0.02 3.78 -1.52
N ILE A 38 1.10 4.57 -1.56
CA ILE A 38 2.01 4.72 -0.41
C ILE A 38 1.24 5.34 0.75
N ASP A 39 0.54 6.45 0.51
CA ASP A 39 -0.26 7.12 1.54
C ASP A 39 -1.34 6.19 2.12
N GLU A 40 -2.03 5.42 1.27
CA GLU A 40 -3.03 4.44 1.74
C GLU A 40 -2.41 3.30 2.58
N LEU A 41 -1.18 2.90 2.26
CA LEU A 41 -0.50 1.79 2.92
C LEU A 41 0.21 2.21 4.20
N THR A 42 0.68 3.46 4.33
CA THR A 42 1.33 3.97 5.54
C THR A 42 0.42 3.75 6.75
N ASP A 43 -0.83 4.24 6.72
CA ASP A 43 -1.78 4.08 7.83
C ASP A 43 -2.04 2.60 8.19
N LYS A 44 -2.04 1.71 7.19
CA LYS A 44 -2.26 0.27 7.43
C LYS A 44 -1.03 -0.40 8.01
N PHE A 45 0.16 -0.02 7.56
CA PHE A 45 1.43 -0.52 8.09
C PHE A 45 1.60 -0.10 9.55
N GLU A 46 1.31 1.16 9.84
CA GLU A 46 1.23 1.69 11.19
C GLU A 46 0.33 0.86 12.10
N SER A 47 -0.88 0.55 11.64
CA SER A 47 -1.81 -0.30 12.37
C SER A 47 -1.27 -1.73 12.58
N VAL A 48 -0.58 -2.31 11.60
CA VAL A 48 0.08 -3.62 11.76
C VAL A 48 1.16 -3.56 12.84
N LEU A 49 2.01 -2.52 12.84
CA LEU A 49 3.06 -2.34 13.85
C LEU A 49 2.46 -2.21 15.26
N ASP A 50 1.36 -1.49 15.42
CA ASP A 50 0.64 -1.39 16.70
C ASP A 50 0.13 -2.76 17.18
N THR A 51 -0.36 -3.62 16.27
CA THR A 51 -0.81 -4.98 16.64
C THR A 51 0.31 -5.93 17.05
N LEU A 52 1.54 -5.65 16.63
CA LEU A 52 2.72 -6.40 17.05
C LEU A 52 3.19 -6.03 18.47
N LEU A 53 2.43 -5.20 19.20
CA LEU A 53 2.77 -4.69 20.53
C LEU A 53 4.11 -3.93 20.54
N ILE A 54 4.46 -3.30 19.41
CA ILE A 54 5.66 -2.48 19.28
C ILE A 54 5.34 -1.06 19.79
N ASP A 55 6.10 -0.58 20.76
CA ASP A 55 5.91 0.77 21.32
C ASP A 55 6.48 1.84 20.39
N ARG A 56 5.68 2.29 19.44
CA ARG A 56 6.05 3.36 18.48
C ARG A 56 6.34 4.73 19.11
N LYS A 57 6.00 4.94 20.39
CA LYS A 57 6.15 6.25 21.07
C LYS A 57 7.46 6.37 21.83
N THR A 58 8.00 5.26 22.31
CA THR A 58 9.21 5.27 23.15
C THR A 58 10.33 4.37 22.64
N ASP A 59 10.07 3.46 21.71
CA ASP A 59 11.12 2.64 21.11
C ASP A 59 11.85 3.42 19.99
N PRO A 60 13.16 3.66 20.13
CA PRO A 60 13.94 4.45 19.18
C PRO A 60 14.10 3.80 17.80
N ASN A 61 13.73 2.52 17.63
CA ASN A 61 13.77 1.84 16.34
C ASN A 61 12.44 1.94 15.56
N SER A 62 11.37 2.46 16.18
CA SER A 62 10.02 2.50 15.60
C SER A 62 9.43 3.91 15.48
N MET A 63 10.11 4.95 15.99
CA MET A 63 9.68 6.35 15.91
C MET A 63 9.59 6.93 14.48
N ASP A 64 10.21 6.29 13.48
CA ASP A 64 10.38 6.86 12.12
C ASP A 64 10.15 5.82 11.01
N THR A 65 9.31 4.82 11.27
CA THR A 65 9.00 3.72 10.31
C THR A 65 7.74 3.94 9.47
N GLY A 66 7.16 5.15 9.52
CA GLY A 66 5.95 5.55 8.78
C GLY A 66 6.27 6.26 7.46
#